data_AF-A0A969BRC0-F1
#
_entry.id   AF-A0A969BRC0-F1
#
_cell.length_a   1.000
_cell.length_b   1.000
_cell.length_c   1.000
_cell.angle_alpha   90.00
_cell.angle_beta   90.00
_cell.angle_gamma   90.00
#
_symmetry.space_group_name_H-M   'P 1'
#
loop_
_entity.id
_entity.type
_entity.pdbx_description
1 polymer ?
#
loop_
_entity_poly.entity_id
_entity_poly.type
_entity_poly.pdbx_seq_one_letter_code
_entity_poly.pdbx_strand_id
1 'polypeptide(L)'
;MVFAVGLFVSGCSTSNMLRDVFGGSSSSNTASTTSDGIRTGDGLPPDLSAAADGEAVAKLYNEGLGKLNEGEYKSAAKKFQDVERQYPYSKWATKSLIMQAYAFYQRNDYDDSINAANRFITLHPGHKDAAYAYYLIALSQYERIADVRRDQTTTQKALEALEEVERRYPGTAYAQDASRKVVLARDHLAGKEMEVGRYYLKKGSYLAGINRFKRVVTDYQTTSHTPEALYRLAEGYMALGVKSEAQTAAAVLGHNFPNSQWYKDAYTLVSSDGLQPLENQDSWISRLF
;
A
#
# COMPACT_ATOMS: atom_id res chain seq x y z
N MET A 1 34.87 -9.30 32.12
CA MET A 1 35.15 -10.00 30.85
C MET A 1 33.95 -10.88 30.51
N VAL A 2 32.88 -10.32 29.92
CA VAL A 2 31.83 -11.06 29.19
C VAL A 2 31.25 -10.11 28.13
N PHE A 3 31.02 -10.68 26.96
CA PHE A 3 30.88 -10.08 25.64
C PHE A 3 29.60 -9.28 25.39
N ALA A 4 29.76 -8.22 24.59
CA ALA A 4 28.69 -7.54 23.86
C ALA A 4 28.23 -8.38 22.66
N VAL A 5 26.92 -8.48 22.44
CA VAL A 5 26.31 -8.95 21.19
C VAL A 5 25.36 -7.88 20.73
N GLY A 6 25.83 -7.02 19.82
CA GLY A 6 24.99 -6.09 19.08
C GLY A 6 24.42 -6.79 17.85
N LEU A 7 23.09 -6.93 17.80
CA LEU A 7 22.38 -7.29 16.58
C LEU A 7 22.29 -6.04 15.69
N PHE A 8 23.03 -6.06 14.59
CA PHE A 8 22.84 -5.12 13.47
C PHE A 8 21.61 -5.54 12.67
N VAL A 9 20.53 -4.77 12.77
CA VAL A 9 19.41 -4.83 11.83
C VAL A 9 19.80 -3.99 10.61
N SER A 10 20.17 -4.64 9.51
CA SER A 10 20.36 -3.98 8.22
C SER A 10 19.00 -3.50 7.69
N GLY A 11 18.74 -2.21 7.82
CA GLY A 11 17.66 -1.54 7.11
C GLY A 11 17.94 -1.54 5.61
N CYS A 12 17.01 -2.09 4.82
CA CYS A 12 17.00 -1.84 3.38
C CYS A 12 16.70 -0.35 3.15
N SER A 13 17.76 0.35 2.77
CA SER A 13 17.79 1.78 2.46
C SER A 13 16.85 2.11 1.30
N THR A 14 15.82 2.91 1.57
CA THR A 14 14.95 3.58 0.61
C THR A 14 15.69 4.57 -0.31
N SER A 15 16.99 4.76 -0.11
CA SER A 15 17.81 5.72 -0.85
C SER A 15 18.11 5.30 -2.30
N ASN A 16 18.04 4.00 -2.64
CA ASN A 16 18.36 3.54 -3.99
C ASN A 16 17.22 3.67 -5.01
N MET A 17 15.96 3.84 -4.60
CA MET A 17 14.86 4.08 -5.57
C MET A 17 14.81 5.52 -6.10
N LEU A 18 15.43 6.47 -5.39
CA LEU A 18 15.47 7.87 -5.82
C LEU A 18 16.53 8.11 -6.91
N ARG A 19 17.52 7.23 -7.06
CA ARG A 19 18.67 7.49 -7.95
C ARG A 19 18.37 7.24 -9.42
N ASP A 20 17.55 6.22 -9.72
CA ASP A 20 17.20 5.85 -11.10
C ASP A 20 16.16 6.80 -11.75
N VAL A 21 15.49 7.64 -10.95
CA VAL A 21 14.52 8.63 -11.45
C VAL A 21 15.18 9.97 -11.85
N PHE A 22 16.36 10.28 -11.33
CA PHE A 22 16.94 11.64 -11.40
C PHE A 22 18.38 11.75 -11.94
N GLY A 23 19.03 10.65 -12.36
CA GLY A 23 20.40 10.68 -12.89
C GLY A 23 20.49 10.83 -14.41
N GLY A 24 20.37 12.06 -14.95
CA GLY A 24 20.70 12.38 -16.35
C GLY A 24 22.05 13.09 -16.44
N SER A 25 23.03 12.43 -17.08
CA SER A 25 24.42 12.88 -17.28
C SER A 25 24.55 14.19 -18.05
N SER A 26 25.28 15.16 -17.48
CA SER A 26 25.81 16.33 -18.16
C SER A 26 26.91 15.92 -19.14
N SER A 27 26.69 16.05 -20.45
CA SER A 27 27.76 16.06 -21.44
C SER A 27 28.07 17.50 -21.83
N SER A 28 29.31 17.89 -21.58
CA SER A 28 29.93 19.15 -21.99
C SER A 28 30.16 19.14 -23.50
N ASN A 29 29.59 20.10 -24.22
CA ASN A 29 30.02 20.42 -25.58
C ASN A 29 30.61 21.83 -25.61
N THR A 30 31.92 21.88 -25.81
CA THR A 30 32.69 23.05 -26.26
C THR A 30 32.28 23.42 -27.69
N ALA A 31 31.92 24.68 -27.94
CA ALA A 31 31.77 25.18 -29.30
C ALA A 31 32.51 26.53 -29.46
N SER A 32 33.50 26.47 -30.33
CA SER A 32 34.36 27.54 -30.82
C SER A 32 33.61 28.52 -31.73
N THR A 33 34.06 29.77 -31.69
CA THR A 33 33.73 30.90 -32.54
C THR A 33 34.03 30.64 -34.02
N THR A 34 33.05 30.90 -34.89
CA THR A 34 33.30 31.36 -36.27
C THR A 34 32.13 32.21 -36.76
N SER A 35 32.44 33.43 -37.15
CA SER A 35 31.59 34.42 -37.81
C SER A 35 31.36 34.05 -39.27
N ASP A 36 30.15 34.28 -39.80
CA ASP A 36 29.92 34.85 -41.14
C ASP A 36 28.43 35.01 -41.49
N GLY A 37 28.09 36.11 -42.17
CA GLY A 37 27.06 36.13 -43.22
C GLY A 37 25.64 36.59 -42.89
N ILE A 38 25.32 37.83 -43.26
CA ILE A 38 24.00 38.50 -43.23
C ILE A 38 22.94 37.82 -44.11
N ARG A 39 21.68 37.73 -43.64
CA ARG A 39 20.45 38.00 -44.42
C ARG A 39 19.21 38.14 -43.54
N THR A 40 18.61 39.33 -43.59
CA THR A 40 17.34 39.73 -42.97
C THR A 40 16.15 38.93 -43.54
N GLY A 41 15.38 38.32 -42.64
CA GLY A 41 13.99 37.92 -42.85
C GLY A 41 13.28 38.10 -41.52
N ASP A 42 12.17 38.82 -41.52
CA ASP A 42 11.38 39.12 -40.33
C ASP A 42 11.10 37.87 -39.50
N GLY A 43 11.64 37.84 -38.29
CA GLY A 43 11.41 36.80 -37.31
C GLY A 43 11.65 37.41 -35.94
N LEU A 44 10.63 37.35 -35.08
CA LEU A 44 10.75 37.71 -33.66
C LEU A 44 12.08 37.17 -33.11
N PRO A 45 12.80 37.93 -32.27
CA PRO A 45 13.97 37.38 -31.57
C PRO A 45 13.57 36.05 -30.91
N PRO A 46 14.44 35.02 -30.92
CA PRO A 46 14.16 33.81 -30.16
C PRO A 46 13.86 34.26 -28.73
N ASP A 47 12.69 33.86 -28.24
CA ASP A 47 12.16 34.31 -26.98
C ASP A 47 13.13 33.94 -25.85
N LEU A 48 14.03 34.87 -25.52
CA LEU A 48 15.00 34.76 -24.45
C LEU A 48 14.30 34.63 -23.09
N SER A 49 12.99 34.96 -23.01
CA SER A 49 12.19 34.72 -21.80
C SER A 49 11.97 33.23 -21.58
N ALA A 50 11.76 32.41 -22.60
CA ALA A 50 11.58 30.95 -22.42
C ALA A 50 12.84 30.25 -21.85
N ALA A 51 14.04 30.74 -22.18
CA ALA A 51 15.31 30.24 -21.62
C ALA A 51 15.57 30.79 -20.21
N ALA A 52 15.29 32.07 -19.97
CA ALA A 52 15.39 32.69 -18.64
C ALA A 52 14.35 32.11 -17.66
N ASP A 53 13.15 31.79 -18.15
CA ASP A 53 12.10 31.08 -17.43
C ASP A 53 12.60 29.69 -17.08
N GLY A 54 13.25 28.98 -17.99
CA GLY A 54 13.86 27.67 -17.72
C GLY A 54 14.81 27.68 -16.52
N GLU A 55 15.72 28.65 -16.45
CA GLU A 55 16.67 28.81 -15.33
C GLU A 55 15.97 29.26 -14.04
N ALA A 56 15.04 30.22 -14.12
CA ALA A 56 14.29 30.71 -12.96
C ALA A 56 13.39 29.63 -12.35
N VAL A 57 12.70 28.84 -13.19
CA VAL A 57 11.86 27.72 -12.75
C VAL A 57 12.73 26.62 -12.12
N ALA A 58 13.85 26.27 -12.76
CA ALA A 58 14.76 25.26 -12.23
C ALA A 58 15.33 25.68 -10.87
N LYS A 59 15.67 26.98 -10.70
CA LYS A 59 16.11 27.53 -9.42
C LYS A 59 15.02 27.38 -8.35
N LEU A 60 13.78 27.77 -8.65
CA LEU A 60 12.68 27.67 -7.69
C LEU A 60 12.37 26.21 -7.30
N TYR A 61 12.42 25.30 -8.26
CA TYR A 61 12.31 23.86 -8.01
C TYR A 61 13.45 23.34 -7.12
N ASN A 62 14.69 23.74 -7.40
CA ASN A 62 15.86 23.35 -6.62
C ASN A 62 15.84 23.91 -5.20
N GLU A 63 15.30 25.12 -4.99
CA GLU A 63 15.03 25.66 -3.65
C GLU A 63 14.04 24.75 -2.88
N GLY A 64 12.99 24.28 -3.54
CA GLY A 64 12.05 23.30 -2.98
C GLY A 64 12.72 21.98 -2.60
N LEU A 65 13.58 21.45 -3.49
CA LEU A 65 14.39 20.26 -3.20
C LEU A 65 15.37 20.47 -2.03
N GLY A 66 16.00 21.64 -1.94
CA GLY A 66 16.86 22.00 -0.81
C GLY A 66 16.09 21.92 0.50
N LYS A 67 14.91 22.53 0.56
CA LYS A 67 14.02 22.46 1.74
C LYS A 67 13.55 21.05 2.06
N LEU A 68 13.29 20.23 1.04
CA LEU A 68 12.93 18.83 1.23
C LEU A 68 14.08 18.05 1.88
N ASN A 69 15.31 18.25 1.40
CA ASN A 69 16.50 17.57 1.92
C ASN A 69 16.88 18.04 3.34
N GLU A 70 16.56 19.28 3.70
CA GLU A 70 16.69 19.82 5.05
C GLU A 70 15.62 19.28 6.03
N GLY A 71 14.64 18.52 5.54
CA GLY A 71 13.49 18.05 6.34
C GLY A 71 12.41 19.12 6.55
N GLU A 72 12.53 20.29 5.93
CA GLU A 72 11.53 21.36 5.97
C GLU A 72 10.37 21.09 5.00
N TYR A 73 9.63 20.00 5.22
CA TYR A 73 8.61 19.52 4.29
C TYR A 73 7.50 20.53 3.99
N LYS A 74 7.09 21.34 4.98
CA LYS A 74 6.09 22.40 4.79
C LYS A 74 6.58 23.49 3.84
N SER A 75 7.83 23.94 4.03
CA SER A 75 8.49 24.94 3.19
C SER A 75 8.68 24.39 1.77
N ALA A 76 9.11 23.12 1.65
CA ALA A 76 9.28 22.43 0.38
C ALA A 76 7.98 22.34 -0.42
N ALA A 77 6.88 21.88 0.20
CA ALA A 77 5.58 21.80 -0.44
C ALA A 77 5.09 23.16 -0.97
N LYS A 78 5.33 24.25 -0.21
CA LYS A 78 5.02 25.61 -0.64
C LYS A 78 5.87 26.03 -1.84
N LYS A 79 7.17 25.75 -1.84
CA LYS A 79 8.05 26.05 -2.98
C LYS A 79 7.64 25.32 -4.25
N PHE A 80 7.28 24.04 -4.14
CA PHE A 80 6.74 23.29 -5.28
C PHE A 80 5.39 23.85 -5.78
N GLN A 81 4.51 24.27 -4.87
CA GLN A 81 3.28 24.97 -5.23
C GLN A 81 3.56 26.30 -5.97
N ASP A 82 4.57 27.04 -5.52
CA ASP A 82 4.96 28.30 -6.15
C ASP A 82 5.49 28.08 -7.58
N VAL A 83 6.19 26.97 -7.85
CA VAL A 83 6.60 26.58 -9.22
C VAL A 83 5.38 26.38 -10.10
N GLU A 84 4.39 25.62 -9.61
CA GLU A 84 3.17 25.34 -10.35
C GLU A 84 2.36 26.62 -10.61
N ARG A 85 2.25 27.49 -9.61
CA ARG A 85 1.50 28.76 -9.72
C ARG A 85 2.13 29.74 -10.69
N GLN A 86 3.46 29.86 -10.67
CA GLN A 86 4.19 30.82 -11.50
C GLN A 86 4.43 30.31 -12.92
N TYR A 87 4.64 29.00 -13.08
CA TYR A 87 5.01 28.41 -14.37
C TYR A 87 4.20 27.14 -14.71
N PRO A 88 2.87 27.21 -14.84
CA PRO A 88 1.99 26.03 -14.95
C PRO A 88 2.31 25.06 -16.10
N TYR A 89 2.87 25.58 -17.21
CA TYR A 89 3.17 24.81 -18.42
C TYR A 89 4.62 24.32 -18.48
N SER A 90 5.44 24.61 -17.47
CA SER A 90 6.82 24.17 -17.44
C SER A 90 6.92 22.67 -17.16
N LYS A 91 7.94 22.00 -17.73
CA LYS A 91 8.29 20.61 -17.40
C LYS A 91 8.55 20.42 -15.90
N TRP A 92 8.99 21.48 -15.21
CA TRP A 92 9.21 21.48 -13.77
C TRP A 92 7.91 21.60 -12.96
N ALA A 93 6.81 22.09 -13.53
CA ALA A 93 5.52 22.14 -12.83
C ALA A 93 4.97 20.74 -12.58
N THR A 94 5.00 19.86 -13.60
CA THR A 94 4.61 18.45 -13.46
C THR A 94 5.45 17.75 -12.39
N LYS A 95 6.78 17.95 -12.40
CA LYS A 95 7.67 17.41 -11.34
C LYS A 95 7.37 18.00 -9.97
N SER A 96 7.13 19.30 -9.88
CA SER A 96 6.79 19.98 -8.62
C SER A 96 5.51 19.42 -8.02
N LEU A 97 4.50 19.11 -8.83
CA LEU A 97 3.22 18.60 -8.35
C LEU A 97 3.37 17.24 -7.64
N ILE A 98 4.15 16.30 -8.20
CA ILE A 98 4.41 15.02 -7.54
C ILE A 98 5.32 15.18 -6.31
N MET A 99 6.32 16.07 -6.38
CA MET A 99 7.19 16.38 -5.25
C MET A 99 6.46 17.09 -4.10
N GLN A 100 5.43 17.88 -4.41
CA GLN A 100 4.54 18.48 -3.43
C GLN A 100 3.75 17.39 -2.68
N ALA A 101 3.17 16.42 -3.39
CA ALA A 101 2.50 15.28 -2.77
C ALA A 101 3.46 14.50 -1.86
N TYR A 102 4.67 14.22 -2.34
CA TYR A 102 5.70 13.56 -1.53
C TYR A 102 6.10 14.38 -0.29
N ALA A 103 6.27 15.69 -0.40
CA ALA A 103 6.56 16.56 0.75
C ALA A 103 5.43 16.52 1.79
N PHE A 104 4.17 16.51 1.37
CA PHE A 104 3.04 16.34 2.29
C PHE A 104 3.05 14.97 2.97
N TYR A 105 3.31 13.90 2.23
CA TYR A 105 3.46 12.55 2.77
C TYR A 105 4.55 12.49 3.85
N GLN A 106 5.74 13.03 3.58
CA GLN A 106 6.86 13.05 4.54
C GLN A 106 6.56 13.86 5.81
N ARG A 107 5.59 14.79 5.73
CA ARG A 107 5.10 15.56 6.88
C ARG A 107 3.98 14.86 7.66
N ASN A 108 3.54 13.67 7.22
CA ASN A 108 2.34 12.97 7.68
C ASN A 108 1.03 13.72 7.39
N ASP A 109 1.03 14.71 6.49
CA ASP A 109 -0.16 15.42 6.04
C ASP A 109 -0.81 14.65 4.88
N TYR A 110 -1.37 13.49 5.23
CA TYR A 110 -1.85 12.51 4.26
C TYR A 110 -3.01 13.02 3.39
N ASP A 111 -3.91 13.84 3.93
CA ASP A 111 -5.02 14.38 3.15
C ASP A 111 -4.53 15.33 2.05
N ASP A 112 -3.56 16.21 2.36
CA ASP A 112 -2.93 17.09 1.38
C ASP A 112 -2.09 16.31 0.35
N SER A 113 -1.40 15.26 0.79
CA SER A 113 -0.68 14.33 -0.09
C SER A 113 -1.60 13.68 -1.10
N ILE A 114 -2.73 13.12 -0.65
CA ILE A 114 -3.74 12.48 -1.50
C ILE A 114 -4.32 13.48 -2.49
N ASN A 115 -4.64 14.70 -2.04
CA ASN A 115 -5.18 15.75 -2.92
C ASN A 115 -4.18 16.15 -4.01
N ALA A 116 -2.91 16.37 -3.66
CA ALA A 116 -1.86 16.70 -4.62
C ALA A 116 -1.60 15.55 -5.62
N ALA A 117 -1.57 14.30 -5.15
CA ALA A 117 -1.40 13.13 -6.00
C ALA A 117 -2.60 12.91 -6.94
N ASN A 118 -3.85 13.07 -6.47
CA ASN A 118 -5.04 13.01 -7.32
C ASN A 118 -5.03 14.11 -8.40
N ARG A 119 -4.56 15.31 -8.05
CA ARG A 119 -4.39 16.40 -9.00
C ARG A 119 -3.36 16.04 -10.07
N PHE A 120 -2.24 15.42 -9.69
CA PHE A 120 -1.25 14.91 -10.63
C PHE A 120 -1.85 13.90 -11.61
N ILE A 121 -2.60 12.91 -11.10
CA ILE A 121 -3.23 11.87 -11.92
C ILE A 121 -4.26 12.49 -12.89
N THR A 122 -5.02 13.47 -12.42
CA THR A 122 -6.06 14.15 -13.23
C THR A 122 -5.43 14.97 -14.36
N LEU A 123 -4.36 15.73 -14.06
CA LEU A 123 -3.71 16.60 -15.05
C LEU A 123 -2.77 15.82 -15.98
N HIS A 124 -2.17 14.73 -15.52
CA HIS A 124 -1.10 14.01 -16.20
C HIS A 124 -1.24 12.47 -16.13
N PRO A 125 -2.37 11.88 -16.58
CA PRO A 125 -2.66 10.46 -16.41
C PRO A 125 -1.69 9.52 -17.14
N GLY A 126 -1.08 9.96 -18.25
CA GLY A 126 -0.12 9.18 -19.03
C GLY A 126 1.35 9.41 -18.66
N HIS A 127 1.64 10.18 -17.61
CA HIS A 127 3.03 10.46 -17.22
C HIS A 127 3.67 9.23 -16.58
N LYS A 128 4.98 9.05 -16.78
CA LYS A 128 5.76 7.92 -16.20
C LYS A 128 5.64 7.83 -14.67
N ASP A 129 5.47 8.97 -14.01
CA ASP A 129 5.37 9.06 -12.54
C ASP A 129 3.92 8.89 -12.04
N ALA A 130 2.95 8.60 -12.91
CA ALA A 130 1.57 8.33 -12.50
C ALA A 130 1.49 7.11 -11.57
N ALA A 131 2.31 6.07 -11.82
CA ALA A 131 2.42 4.92 -10.93
C ALA A 131 2.81 5.33 -9.50
N TYR A 132 3.75 6.27 -9.38
CA TYR A 132 4.19 6.79 -8.09
C TYR A 132 3.11 7.64 -7.40
N ALA A 133 2.32 8.42 -8.15
CA ALA A 133 1.20 9.18 -7.60
C ALA A 133 0.11 8.26 -7.00
N TYR A 134 -0.30 7.21 -7.73
CA TYR A 134 -1.24 6.21 -7.20
C TYR A 134 -0.67 5.53 -5.94
N TYR A 135 0.63 5.22 -5.96
CA TYR A 135 1.31 4.62 -4.83
C TYR A 135 1.38 5.54 -3.61
N LEU A 136 1.61 6.84 -3.78
CA LEU A 136 1.56 7.83 -2.69
C LEU A 136 0.17 7.93 -2.06
N ILE A 137 -0.90 7.84 -2.85
CA ILE A 137 -2.28 7.77 -2.33
C ILE A 137 -2.45 6.52 -1.47
N ALA A 138 -2.02 5.37 -1.98
CA ALA A 138 -2.12 4.09 -1.28
C ALA A 138 -1.33 4.10 0.04
N LEU A 139 -0.08 4.60 0.02
CA LEU A 139 0.72 4.77 1.23
C LEU A 139 0.08 5.71 2.23
N SER A 140 -0.42 6.86 1.77
CA SER A 140 -1.06 7.86 2.66
C SER A 140 -2.30 7.29 3.37
N GLN A 141 -3.04 6.37 2.73
CA GLN A 141 -4.13 5.65 3.39
C GLN A 141 -3.62 4.54 4.33
N TYR A 142 -2.60 3.80 3.89
CA TYR A 142 -2.02 2.69 4.63
C TYR A 142 -1.39 3.13 5.96
N GLU A 143 -0.67 4.25 5.99
CA GLU A 143 -0.07 4.79 7.23
C GLU A 143 -1.12 5.26 8.26
N ARG A 144 -2.39 5.38 7.85
CA ARG A 144 -3.52 5.75 8.71
C ARG A 144 -4.31 4.53 9.21
N ILE A 145 -3.87 3.31 8.91
CA ILE A 145 -4.49 2.09 9.41
C ILE A 145 -4.46 2.12 10.94
N ALA A 146 -5.64 2.00 11.54
CA ALA A 146 -5.80 1.98 12.99
C ALA A 146 -5.68 0.55 13.55
N ASP A 147 -5.58 0.46 14.87
CA ASP A 147 -5.69 -0.80 15.60
C ASP A 147 -6.97 -1.57 15.20
N VAL A 148 -6.85 -2.90 15.13
CA VAL A 148 -7.91 -3.82 14.72
C VAL A 148 -9.23 -3.60 15.46
N ARG A 149 -9.21 -3.12 16.71
CA ARG A 149 -10.44 -2.89 17.48
C ARG A 149 -11.22 -1.65 17.04
N ARG A 150 -10.58 -0.72 16.34
CA ARG A 150 -11.17 0.55 15.89
C ARG A 150 -11.96 0.39 14.58
N ASP A 151 -12.47 1.50 14.07
CA ASP A 151 -13.10 1.57 12.75
C ASP A 151 -12.08 1.23 11.66
N GLN A 152 -12.50 0.44 10.66
CA GLN A 152 -11.64 -0.10 9.61
C GLN A 152 -11.91 0.54 8.23
N THR A 153 -12.66 1.64 8.16
CA THR A 153 -12.94 2.34 6.89
C THR A 153 -11.66 2.75 6.18
N THR A 154 -10.67 3.23 6.93
CA THR A 154 -9.37 3.63 6.38
C THR A 154 -8.58 2.42 5.85
N THR A 155 -8.64 1.29 6.55
CA THR A 155 -8.00 0.03 6.12
C THR A 155 -8.60 -0.48 4.81
N GLN A 156 -9.92 -0.39 4.67
CA GLN A 156 -10.60 -0.75 3.42
C GLN A 156 -10.18 0.17 2.27
N LYS A 157 -10.13 1.49 2.49
CA LYS A 157 -9.63 2.45 1.49
C LYS A 157 -8.17 2.21 1.12
N ALA A 158 -7.34 1.84 2.11
CA ALA A 158 -5.94 1.50 1.86
C ALA A 158 -5.82 0.25 1.00
N LEU A 159 -6.57 -0.82 1.32
CA LEU A 159 -6.61 -2.04 0.54
C LEU A 159 -7.00 -1.76 -0.92
N GLU A 160 -8.09 -1.03 -1.14
CA GLU A 160 -8.56 -0.66 -2.48
C GLU A 160 -7.51 0.14 -3.26
N ALA A 161 -6.86 1.11 -2.61
CA ALA A 161 -5.83 1.92 -3.24
C ALA A 161 -4.57 1.11 -3.59
N LEU A 162 -4.17 0.15 -2.74
CA LEU A 162 -3.03 -0.72 -2.98
C LEU A 162 -3.32 -1.71 -4.13
N GLU A 163 -4.49 -2.34 -4.13
CA GLU A 163 -4.93 -3.22 -5.22
C GLU A 163 -5.02 -2.48 -6.55
N GLU A 164 -5.40 -1.19 -6.52
CA GLU A 164 -5.43 -0.36 -7.72
C GLU A 164 -4.02 -0.12 -8.30
N VAL A 165 -3.00 0.04 -7.46
CA VAL A 165 -1.60 0.15 -7.91
C VAL A 165 -1.16 -1.14 -8.60
N GLU A 166 -1.45 -2.29 -8.01
CA GLU A 166 -1.12 -3.61 -8.58
C GLU A 166 -1.81 -3.84 -9.93
N ARG A 167 -3.11 -3.51 -9.98
CA ARG A 167 -3.95 -3.72 -11.17
C ARG A 167 -3.53 -2.80 -12.33
N ARG A 168 -3.18 -1.55 -12.05
CA ARG A 168 -2.81 -0.56 -13.09
C ARG A 168 -1.36 -0.64 -13.51
N TYR A 169 -0.45 -0.92 -12.59
CA TYR A 169 1.00 -0.87 -12.82
C TYR A 169 1.71 -2.16 -12.41
N PRO A 170 1.28 -3.32 -12.95
CA PRO A 170 1.88 -4.61 -12.60
C PRO A 170 3.37 -4.64 -12.96
N GLY A 171 4.16 -5.37 -12.15
CA GLY A 171 5.60 -5.56 -12.39
C GLY A 171 6.50 -4.38 -11.96
N THR A 172 5.94 -3.26 -11.52
CA THR A 172 6.72 -2.15 -10.95
C THR A 172 7.18 -2.44 -9.52
N ALA A 173 8.24 -1.78 -9.06
CA ALA A 173 8.67 -1.86 -7.65
C ALA A 173 7.56 -1.40 -6.68
N TYR A 174 6.72 -0.45 -7.11
CA TYR A 174 5.56 0.03 -6.36
C TYR A 174 4.49 -1.04 -6.21
N ALA A 175 4.18 -1.79 -7.28
CA ALA A 175 3.23 -2.90 -7.21
C ALA A 175 3.74 -4.05 -6.32
N GLN A 176 5.05 -4.34 -6.36
CA GLN A 176 5.63 -5.35 -5.47
C GLN A 176 5.54 -4.95 -4.00
N ASP A 177 5.75 -3.67 -3.67
CA ASP A 177 5.57 -3.20 -2.30
C ASP A 177 4.10 -3.14 -1.89
N ALA A 178 3.22 -2.68 -2.80
CA ALA A 178 1.79 -2.68 -2.59
C ALA A 178 1.25 -4.09 -2.26
N SER A 179 1.71 -5.12 -2.99
CA SER A 179 1.32 -6.52 -2.75
C SER A 179 1.64 -7.02 -1.35
N ARG A 180 2.82 -6.66 -0.82
CA ARG A 180 3.16 -6.98 0.56
C ARG A 180 2.25 -6.26 1.55
N LYS A 181 1.90 -5.01 1.28
CA LYS A 181 0.99 -4.21 2.11
C LYS A 181 -0.46 -4.66 2.03
N VAL A 182 -0.92 -5.15 0.88
CA VAL A 182 -2.25 -5.78 0.69
C VAL A 182 -2.42 -6.96 1.64
N VAL A 183 -1.39 -7.82 1.75
CA VAL A 183 -1.41 -8.96 2.68
C VAL A 183 -1.63 -8.48 4.12
N LEU A 184 -0.92 -7.45 4.56
CA LEU A 184 -1.09 -6.91 5.92
C LEU A 184 -2.46 -6.25 6.11
N ALA A 185 -2.94 -5.48 5.13
CA ALA A 185 -4.24 -4.83 5.21
C ALA A 185 -5.38 -5.86 5.31
N ARG A 186 -5.31 -6.95 4.53
CA ARG A 186 -6.25 -8.08 4.61
C ARG A 186 -6.17 -8.79 5.96
N ASP A 187 -4.97 -8.97 6.51
CA ASP A 187 -4.79 -9.57 7.83
C ASP A 187 -5.43 -8.71 8.93
N HIS A 188 -5.31 -7.38 8.88
CA HIS A 188 -5.99 -6.46 9.80
C HIS A 188 -7.53 -6.56 9.70
N LEU A 189 -8.08 -6.61 8.49
CA LEU A 189 -9.53 -6.76 8.27
C LEU A 189 -10.04 -8.11 8.77
N ALA A 190 -9.30 -9.19 8.52
CA ALA A 190 -9.59 -10.51 9.07
C ALA A 190 -9.52 -10.50 10.60
N GLY A 191 -8.51 -9.85 11.18
CA GLY A 191 -8.36 -9.68 12.61
C GLY A 191 -9.56 -9.00 13.25
N LYS A 192 -10.20 -8.04 12.57
CA LYS A 192 -11.41 -7.36 13.06
C LYS A 192 -12.56 -8.35 13.19
N GLU A 193 -12.80 -9.14 12.15
CA GLU A 193 -13.85 -10.16 12.16
C GLU A 193 -13.55 -11.24 13.22
N MET A 194 -12.28 -11.61 13.41
CA MET A 194 -11.87 -12.52 14.48
C MET A 194 -12.13 -11.96 15.89
N GLU A 195 -11.78 -10.70 16.17
CA GLU A 195 -12.04 -10.07 17.48
C GLU A 195 -13.55 -10.05 17.79
N VAL A 196 -14.38 -9.70 16.81
CA VAL A 196 -15.84 -9.68 16.96
C VAL A 196 -16.39 -11.10 17.12
N GLY A 197 -15.89 -12.07 16.34
CA GLY A 197 -16.26 -13.47 16.45
C GLY A 197 -15.94 -14.06 17.82
N ARG A 198 -14.72 -13.83 18.31
CA ARG A 198 -14.26 -14.24 19.66
C ARG A 198 -15.14 -13.64 20.75
N TYR A 199 -15.53 -12.37 20.61
CA TYR A 199 -16.44 -11.72 21.54
C TYR A 199 -17.80 -12.42 21.62
N TYR A 200 -18.43 -12.70 20.47
CA TYR A 200 -19.72 -13.40 20.43
C TYR A 200 -19.64 -14.83 20.95
N LEU A 201 -18.59 -15.55 20.59
CA LEU A 201 -18.35 -16.91 21.05
C LEU A 201 -18.23 -16.96 22.59
N LYS A 202 -17.45 -16.05 23.19
CA LYS A 202 -17.33 -15.93 24.66
C LYS A 202 -18.66 -15.62 25.36
N LYS A 203 -19.60 -14.99 24.65
CA LYS A 203 -20.95 -14.68 25.15
C LYS A 203 -21.97 -15.81 24.92
N GLY A 204 -21.55 -16.94 24.35
CA GLY A 204 -22.46 -18.06 24.00
C GLY A 204 -23.32 -17.77 22.76
N SER A 205 -23.05 -16.69 22.03
CA SER A 205 -23.75 -16.34 20.79
C SER A 205 -23.09 -17.04 19.60
N TYR A 206 -23.17 -18.37 19.56
CA TYR A 206 -22.46 -19.20 18.58
C TYR A 206 -22.78 -18.84 17.12
N LEU A 207 -24.06 -18.62 16.78
CA LEU A 207 -24.46 -18.27 15.41
C LEU A 207 -23.85 -16.95 14.94
N ALA A 208 -23.81 -15.93 15.82
CA ALA A 208 -23.19 -14.65 15.52
C ALA A 208 -21.66 -14.80 15.33
N GLY A 209 -21.00 -15.59 16.20
CA GLY A 209 -19.59 -15.92 16.06
C GLY A 209 -19.27 -16.65 14.76
N ILE A 210 -20.03 -17.69 14.43
CA ILE A 210 -19.91 -18.47 13.19
C ILE A 210 -20.00 -17.55 11.97
N ASN A 211 -20.96 -16.63 11.92
CA ASN A 211 -21.09 -15.70 10.80
C ASN A 211 -19.86 -14.79 10.64
N ARG A 212 -19.16 -14.46 11.73
CA ARG A 212 -17.91 -13.67 11.70
C ARG A 212 -16.74 -14.51 11.21
N PHE A 213 -16.55 -15.71 11.77
CA PHE A 213 -15.50 -16.62 11.33
C PHE A 213 -15.69 -17.07 9.87
N LYS A 214 -16.95 -17.21 9.44
CA LYS A 214 -17.31 -17.47 8.05
C LYS A 214 -16.75 -16.39 7.12
N ARG A 215 -16.90 -15.11 7.44
CA ARG A 215 -16.32 -14.02 6.64
C ARG A 215 -14.80 -14.12 6.53
N VAL A 216 -14.12 -14.52 7.60
CA VAL A 216 -12.67 -14.73 7.59
C VAL A 216 -12.28 -15.80 6.58
N VAL A 217 -12.97 -16.95 6.60
CA VAL A 217 -12.66 -18.04 5.66
C VAL A 217 -13.17 -17.79 4.24
N THR A 218 -14.18 -16.93 4.01
CA THR A 218 -14.66 -16.63 2.66
C THR A 218 -13.87 -15.50 2.00
N ASP A 219 -13.61 -14.43 2.75
CA ASP A 219 -13.13 -13.17 2.16
C ASP A 219 -11.61 -13.01 2.38
N TYR A 220 -11.04 -13.69 3.38
CA TYR A 220 -9.66 -13.51 3.84
C TYR A 220 -8.88 -14.83 3.95
N GLN A 221 -9.14 -15.78 3.05
CA GLN A 221 -8.57 -17.14 3.03
C GLN A 221 -7.04 -17.20 3.19
N THR A 222 -6.32 -16.24 2.61
CA THR A 222 -4.85 -16.22 2.56
C THR A 222 -4.22 -15.60 3.81
N THR A 223 -5.01 -15.22 4.81
CA THR A 223 -4.51 -14.54 6.02
C THR A 223 -4.05 -15.53 7.09
N SER A 224 -3.29 -15.02 8.06
CA SER A 224 -2.81 -15.83 9.20
C SER A 224 -3.95 -16.29 10.13
N HIS A 225 -5.12 -15.67 10.01
CA HIS A 225 -6.31 -15.94 10.82
C HIS A 225 -7.16 -17.11 10.33
N THR A 226 -7.00 -17.55 9.07
CA THR A 226 -7.84 -18.63 8.50
C THR A 226 -7.80 -19.93 9.30
N PRO A 227 -6.65 -20.43 9.80
CA PRO A 227 -6.61 -21.65 10.61
C PRO A 227 -7.39 -21.53 11.93
N GLU A 228 -7.27 -20.40 12.62
CA GLU A 228 -8.04 -20.14 13.84
C GLU A 228 -9.53 -20.06 13.51
N ALA A 229 -9.90 -19.34 12.44
CA ALA A 229 -11.29 -19.19 12.03
C ALA A 229 -11.96 -20.54 11.73
N LEU A 230 -11.28 -21.45 11.02
CA LEU A 230 -11.77 -22.82 10.78
C LEU A 230 -11.95 -23.62 12.07
N TYR A 231 -11.00 -23.53 13.01
CA TYR A 231 -11.17 -24.15 14.33
C TYR A 231 -12.37 -23.59 15.08
N ARG A 232 -12.54 -22.25 15.10
CA ARG A 232 -13.68 -21.61 15.77
C ARG A 232 -15.02 -21.90 15.09
N LEU A 233 -15.04 -22.15 13.78
CA LEU A 233 -16.21 -22.66 13.08
C LEU A 233 -16.54 -24.07 13.57
N ALA A 234 -15.56 -24.97 13.67
CA ALA A 234 -15.77 -26.31 14.22
C ALA A 234 -16.31 -26.24 15.66
N GLU A 235 -15.73 -25.38 16.51
CA GLU A 235 -16.19 -25.14 17.88
C GLU A 235 -17.63 -24.63 17.95
N GLY A 236 -17.97 -23.63 17.13
CA GLY A 236 -19.32 -23.09 17.06
C GLY A 236 -20.34 -24.12 16.56
N TYR A 237 -20.01 -24.89 15.52
CA TYR A 237 -20.90 -25.91 14.98
C TYR A 237 -21.10 -27.09 15.93
N MET A 238 -20.05 -27.52 16.65
CA MET A 238 -20.17 -28.51 17.72
C MET A 238 -21.12 -28.03 18.82
N ALA A 239 -20.97 -26.78 19.26
CA ALA A 239 -21.83 -26.20 20.30
C ALA A 239 -23.31 -26.10 19.86
N LEU A 240 -23.58 -25.90 18.56
CA LEU A 240 -24.93 -25.91 18.00
C LEU A 240 -25.46 -27.31 17.66
N GLY A 241 -24.64 -28.35 17.76
CA GLY A 241 -25.00 -29.72 17.37
C GLY A 241 -25.02 -29.97 15.85
N VAL A 242 -24.49 -29.06 15.04
CA VAL A 242 -24.36 -29.21 13.58
C VAL A 242 -23.08 -30.01 13.27
N LYS A 243 -23.07 -31.27 13.68
CA LYS A 243 -21.89 -32.15 13.70
C LYS A 243 -21.24 -32.29 12.32
N SER A 244 -22.02 -32.41 11.25
CA SER A 244 -21.51 -32.56 9.88
C SER A 244 -20.64 -31.37 9.44
N GLU A 245 -21.06 -30.14 9.74
CA GLU A 245 -20.29 -28.93 9.41
C GLU A 245 -19.06 -28.80 10.30
N ALA A 246 -19.14 -29.21 11.57
CA ALA A 246 -17.97 -29.23 12.44
C ALA A 246 -16.89 -30.21 11.95
N GLN A 247 -17.29 -31.42 11.56
CA GLN A 247 -16.40 -32.43 10.99
C GLN A 247 -15.76 -31.93 9.69
N THR A 248 -16.54 -31.24 8.85
CA THR A 248 -16.05 -30.67 7.59
C THR A 248 -15.03 -29.56 7.85
N ALA A 249 -15.33 -28.62 8.76
CA ALA A 249 -14.39 -27.56 9.14
C ALA A 249 -13.06 -28.13 9.66
N ALA A 250 -13.11 -29.17 10.50
CA ALA A 250 -11.91 -29.84 11.02
C ALA A 250 -11.15 -30.60 9.93
N ALA A 251 -11.85 -31.24 8.98
CA ALA A 251 -11.23 -31.95 7.86
C ALA A 251 -10.50 -30.98 6.91
N VAL A 252 -11.15 -29.89 6.53
CA VAL A 252 -10.57 -28.84 5.69
C VAL A 252 -9.37 -28.18 6.39
N LEU A 253 -9.46 -27.93 7.70
CA LEU A 253 -8.35 -27.44 8.50
C LEU A 253 -7.17 -28.41 8.52
N GLY A 254 -7.43 -29.70 8.66
CA GLY A 254 -6.40 -30.74 8.63
C GLY A 254 -5.73 -30.91 7.27
N HIS A 255 -6.49 -30.78 6.19
CA HIS A 255 -5.97 -30.87 4.83
C HIS A 255 -5.05 -29.68 4.49
N ASN A 256 -5.49 -28.45 4.79
CA ASN A 256 -4.76 -27.23 4.43
C ASN A 256 -3.68 -26.83 5.44
N PHE A 257 -3.87 -27.13 6.72
CA PHE A 257 -2.99 -26.71 7.81
C PHE A 257 -2.65 -27.85 8.79
N PRO A 258 -2.10 -28.99 8.31
CA PRO A 258 -1.93 -30.22 9.09
C PRO A 258 -1.02 -30.06 10.32
N ASN A 259 -0.07 -29.11 10.28
CA ASN A 259 0.88 -28.87 11.37
C ASN A 259 0.43 -27.78 12.35
N SER A 260 -0.74 -27.16 12.13
CA SER A 260 -1.23 -26.08 12.99
C SER A 260 -1.68 -26.60 14.36
N GLN A 261 -1.47 -25.80 15.41
CA GLN A 261 -2.03 -26.11 16.73
C GLN A 261 -3.56 -26.18 16.66
N TRP A 262 -4.18 -25.30 15.86
CA TRP A 262 -5.61 -25.26 15.62
C TRP A 262 -6.18 -26.58 15.08
N TYR A 263 -5.46 -27.27 14.20
CA TYR A 263 -5.88 -28.60 13.74
C TYR A 263 -5.88 -29.63 14.87
N LYS A 264 -4.84 -29.66 15.70
CA LYS A 264 -4.77 -30.60 16.85
C LYS A 264 -5.93 -30.37 17.82
N ASP A 265 -6.26 -29.10 18.07
CA ASP A 265 -7.37 -28.71 18.94
C ASP A 265 -8.71 -29.09 18.30
N ALA A 266 -8.90 -28.84 17.00
CA ALA A 266 -10.10 -29.23 16.24
C ALA A 266 -10.32 -30.74 16.24
N TYR A 267 -9.25 -31.51 15.98
CA TYR A 267 -9.27 -32.96 15.97
C TYR A 267 -9.69 -33.50 17.34
N THR A 268 -9.10 -32.97 18.41
CA THR A 268 -9.42 -33.37 19.79
C THR A 268 -10.88 -33.05 20.13
N LEU A 269 -11.35 -31.85 19.76
CA LEU A 269 -12.71 -31.41 20.01
C LEU A 269 -13.74 -32.33 19.32
N VAL A 270 -13.59 -32.57 18.02
CA VAL A 270 -14.50 -33.43 17.25
C VAL A 270 -14.42 -34.89 17.76
N SER A 271 -13.22 -35.38 18.06
CA SER A 271 -13.01 -36.75 18.55
C SER A 271 -13.60 -37.00 19.94
N SER A 272 -13.70 -35.96 20.78
CA SER A 272 -14.24 -36.09 22.14
C SER A 272 -15.71 -36.54 22.18
N ASP A 273 -16.46 -36.31 21.10
CA ASP A 273 -17.86 -36.72 20.93
C ASP A 273 -18.00 -38.00 20.06
N GLY A 274 -16.90 -38.77 19.92
CA GLY A 274 -16.86 -40.01 19.14
C GLY A 274 -16.90 -39.81 17.62
N LEU A 275 -16.78 -38.58 17.14
CA LEU A 275 -16.73 -38.24 15.72
C LEU A 275 -15.29 -38.26 15.22
N GLN A 276 -15.11 -38.16 13.90
CA GLN A 276 -13.81 -37.93 13.28
C GLN A 276 -13.93 -36.79 12.27
N PRO A 277 -12.86 -36.03 11.99
CA PRO A 277 -12.85 -35.09 10.88
C PRO A 277 -13.20 -35.84 9.60
N LEU A 278 -14.34 -35.48 9.03
CA LEU A 278 -14.89 -36.09 7.83
C LEU A 278 -15.46 -34.96 6.99
N GLU A 279 -14.96 -34.85 5.77
CA GLU A 279 -15.38 -33.82 4.84
C GLU A 279 -16.71 -34.19 4.18
N ASN A 280 -17.70 -33.30 4.29
CA ASN A 280 -18.91 -33.37 3.49
C ASN A 280 -18.79 -32.46 2.25
N GLN A 281 -18.74 -33.07 1.06
CA GLN A 281 -18.59 -32.37 -0.22
C GLN A 281 -19.73 -31.36 -0.52
N ASP A 282 -20.92 -31.55 0.05
CA ASP A 282 -22.05 -30.61 -0.12
C ASP A 282 -21.93 -29.37 0.78
N SER A 283 -21.03 -29.40 1.78
CA SER A 283 -20.80 -28.28 2.68
C SER A 283 -20.38 -27.04 1.91
N TRP A 284 -20.80 -25.88 2.43
CA TRP A 284 -20.31 -24.61 1.92
C TRP A 284 -18.80 -24.41 2.20
N ILE A 285 -18.25 -25.07 3.22
CA ILE A 285 -16.83 -24.98 3.58
C ILE A 285 -15.99 -25.75 2.55
N SER A 286 -16.40 -26.96 2.17
CA SER A 286 -15.72 -27.74 1.14
C SER A 286 -15.73 -27.05 -0.22
N ARG A 287 -16.84 -26.42 -0.61
CA ARG A 287 -16.92 -25.68 -1.88
C ARG A 287 -16.02 -24.44 -1.97
N LEU A 288 -15.42 -24.04 -0.85
CA LEU A 288 -14.63 -22.82 -0.72
C LEU A 288 -13.11 -23.08 -0.82
N PHE A 289 -12.69 -24.33 -0.60
CA PHE A 289 -11.29 -24.80 -0.64
C PHE A 289 -11.09 -25.80 -1.78
#